data_AF-A0A1I1TZD7-F1
#
_entry.id   AF-A0A1I1TZD7-F1
#
_cell.length_a   1.000
_cell.length_b   1.000
_cell.length_c   1.000
_cell.angle_alpha   90.00
_cell.angle_beta   90.00
_cell.angle_gamma   90.00
#
_symmetry.space_group_name_H-M   'P 1'
#
loop_
_entity.id
_entity.type
_entity.pdbx_description
1 polymer ?
#
loop_
_entity_poly.entity_id
_entity_poly.type
_entity_poly.pdbx_seq_one_letter_code
_entity_poly.pdbx_strand_id
1 'polypeptide(L)'
;MYIVRSKWKASLAISVMMAIIVMLAAPVNAAQSVQSNTPFQADFYVSKTGSDNWSGTRAEPSNKKNDGPFRTIGRAQEAVRAAIAEGMSADVVVAVREGTYETDETLYMTEADSGRDGHQVVYRNYPGEYPILSAAAIRC
;
A
#
# COMPACT_ATOMS: atom_id res chain seq x y z
N MET A 1 -45.95 37.50 -67.37
CA MET A 1 -44.96 37.98 -66.38
C MET A 1 -44.78 36.87 -65.34
N TYR A 2 -43.60 36.20 -65.36
CA TYR A 2 -42.99 35.23 -64.40
C TYR A 2 -43.84 34.02 -63.89
N ILE A 3 -43.65 32.76 -64.37
CA ILE A 3 -42.67 31.68 -63.99
C ILE A 3 -42.84 31.31 -62.48
N VAL A 4 -43.01 30.07 -61.97
CA VAL A 4 -42.28 28.78 -62.09
C VAL A 4 -43.12 27.64 -61.49
N ARG A 5 -43.05 26.44 -62.10
CA ARG A 5 -43.43 25.14 -61.50
C ARG A 5 -42.36 24.67 -60.52
N SER A 6 -42.68 24.25 -59.29
CA SER A 6 -41.78 23.37 -58.53
C SER A 6 -42.55 22.29 -57.75
N LYS A 7 -42.34 21.04 -58.15
CA LYS A 7 -42.82 19.82 -57.49
C LYS A 7 -41.81 19.37 -56.46
N TRP A 8 -42.09 19.52 -55.18
CA TRP A 8 -41.23 18.97 -54.13
C TRP A 8 -42.08 18.07 -53.23
N LYS A 9 -42.18 16.80 -53.65
CA LYS A 9 -42.63 15.68 -52.83
C LYS A 9 -41.47 15.28 -51.91
N ALA A 10 -41.82 14.68 -50.77
CA ALA A 10 -40.95 13.97 -49.82
C ALA A 10 -40.37 14.79 -48.65
N SER A 11 -41.17 14.96 -47.60
CA SER A 11 -40.65 15.26 -46.25
C SER A 11 -41.43 14.56 -45.12
N LEU A 12 -42.02 13.39 -45.37
CA LEU A 12 -42.81 12.66 -44.36
C LEU A 12 -42.33 11.22 -44.13
N ALA A 13 -41.02 10.99 -44.16
CA ALA A 13 -40.45 9.67 -43.82
C ALA A 13 -39.26 9.72 -42.85
N ILE A 14 -38.79 10.91 -42.45
CA ILE A 14 -37.57 11.05 -41.64
C ILE A 14 -37.88 11.17 -40.13
N SER A 15 -39.14 11.38 -39.74
CA SER A 15 -39.48 11.66 -38.33
C SER A 15 -39.70 10.43 -37.44
N VAL A 16 -39.69 9.20 -37.96
CA VAL A 16 -40.03 8.00 -37.15
C VAL A 16 -38.80 7.12 -36.86
N MET A 17 -37.68 7.34 -37.56
CA MET A 17 -36.44 6.57 -37.38
C MET A 17 -35.41 7.30 -36.50
N MET A 18 -35.88 8.07 -35.51
CA MET A 18 -35.01 8.76 -34.53
C MET A 18 -35.53 8.61 -33.09
N ALA A 19 -36.40 7.63 -32.83
CA ALA A 19 -37.01 7.41 -31.52
C ALA A 19 -36.74 6.01 -30.91
N ILE A 20 -35.98 5.14 -31.59
CA ILE A 20 -35.75 3.75 -31.12
C ILE A 20 -34.31 3.50 -30.62
N ILE A 21 -33.38 4.45 -30.77
CA ILE A 21 -31.96 4.30 -30.33
C ILE A 21 -31.67 5.08 -29.04
N VAL A 22 -32.62 5.21 -28.10
CA VAL A 22 -32.43 6.01 -26.86
C VAL A 22 -32.79 5.23 -25.59
N MET A 23 -32.66 3.90 -25.57
CA MET A 23 -33.03 3.11 -24.36
C MET A 23 -32.08 1.97 -23.93
N LEU A 24 -30.83 1.90 -24.38
CA LEU A 24 -29.84 0.99 -23.77
C LEU A 24 -28.46 1.64 -23.60
N ALA A 25 -28.36 2.55 -22.65
CA ALA A 25 -27.07 2.91 -22.06
C ALA A 25 -27.32 3.33 -20.61
N ALA A 26 -27.65 2.35 -19.76
CA ALA A 26 -27.52 2.56 -18.33
C ALA A 26 -26.02 2.76 -18.04
N PRO A 27 -25.60 3.84 -17.38
CA PRO A 27 -24.22 3.95 -16.93
C PRO A 27 -23.99 2.80 -15.94
N VAL A 28 -23.13 1.87 -16.31
CA VAL A 28 -22.55 0.93 -15.34
C VAL A 28 -21.74 1.81 -14.40
N ASN A 29 -22.31 2.14 -13.25
CA ASN A 29 -21.54 2.70 -12.14
C ASN A 29 -20.57 1.60 -11.69
N ALA A 30 -19.41 1.52 -12.36
CA ALA A 30 -18.27 0.80 -11.84
C ALA A 30 -17.97 1.42 -10.49
N ALA A 31 -18.25 0.68 -9.41
CA ALA A 31 -17.83 1.04 -8.07
C ALA A 31 -16.30 1.08 -8.10
N GLN A 32 -15.73 2.26 -8.34
CA GLN A 32 -14.29 2.46 -8.24
C GLN A 32 -13.95 2.20 -6.78
N SER A 33 -13.21 1.14 -6.53
CA SER A 33 -12.56 0.94 -5.23
C SER A 33 -11.69 2.16 -4.99
N VAL A 34 -12.13 3.05 -4.12
CA VAL A 34 -11.30 4.15 -3.63
C VAL A 34 -10.20 3.51 -2.81
N GLN A 35 -9.08 3.15 -3.45
CA GLN A 35 -7.85 2.87 -2.74
C GLN A 35 -7.49 4.17 -2.03
N SER A 36 -7.72 4.20 -0.72
CA SER A 36 -7.32 5.29 0.14
C SER A 36 -5.81 5.50 -0.03
N ASN A 37 -5.42 6.57 -0.71
CA ASN A 37 -4.03 7.01 -0.91
C ASN A 37 -3.41 7.57 0.39
N THR A 38 -3.94 7.22 1.56
CA THR A 38 -3.28 7.51 2.82
C THR A 38 -2.00 6.70 2.88
N PRO A 39 -0.81 7.35 2.98
CA PRO A 39 0.43 6.62 3.11
C PRO A 39 0.31 5.75 4.36
N PHE A 40 0.51 4.45 4.20
CA PHE A 40 0.54 3.53 5.31
C PHE A 40 1.62 3.97 6.30
N GLN A 41 1.24 4.07 7.57
CA GLN A 41 2.12 4.54 8.64
C GLN A 41 2.40 3.40 9.60
N ALA A 42 3.69 3.21 9.87
CA ALA A 42 4.24 2.35 10.90
C ALA A 42 5.32 3.13 11.65
N ASP A 43 5.64 2.71 12.87
CA ASP A 43 6.68 3.31 13.71
C ASP A 43 8.07 2.95 13.20
N PHE A 44 8.23 1.71 12.75
CA PHE A 44 9.48 1.21 12.18
C PHE A 44 9.25 0.49 10.86
N TYR A 45 10.23 0.59 9.96
CA TYR A 45 10.23 -0.04 8.65
C TYR A 45 11.49 -0.87 8.47
N VAL A 46 11.36 -2.00 7.79
CA VAL A 46 12.46 -2.90 7.43
C VAL A 46 12.47 -3.11 5.93
N SER A 47 13.64 -2.99 5.30
CA SER A 47 13.84 -3.16 3.86
C SER A 47 15.21 -3.77 3.54
N LYS A 48 15.29 -4.63 2.53
CA LYS A 48 16.57 -5.18 2.03
C LYS A 48 17.54 -4.11 1.51
N THR A 49 17.03 -2.95 1.11
CA THR A 49 17.84 -1.80 0.67
C THR A 49 18.12 -0.79 1.79
N GLY A 50 17.70 -1.11 3.02
CA GLY A 50 17.87 -0.30 4.22
C GLY A 50 19.28 -0.35 4.83
N SER A 51 19.42 0.26 6.01
CA SER A 51 20.64 0.22 6.82
C SER A 51 20.30 0.14 8.29
N ASP A 52 21.01 -0.71 9.04
CA ASP A 52 20.79 -0.87 10.49
C ASP A 52 21.31 0.33 11.31
N ASN A 53 22.05 1.23 10.67
CA ASN A 53 22.52 2.50 11.24
C ASN A 53 21.53 3.66 11.06
N TRP A 54 20.41 3.43 10.37
CA TRP A 54 19.36 4.44 10.22
C TRP A 54 18.37 4.40 11.37
N SER A 55 17.45 5.37 11.46
CA SER A 55 16.46 5.40 12.53
C SER A 55 15.36 4.35 12.38
N GLY A 56 15.14 3.86 11.16
CA GLY A 56 14.05 2.94 10.84
C GLY A 56 12.68 3.59 10.74
N THR A 57 12.54 4.89 11.00
CA THR A 57 11.24 5.59 11.10
C THR A 57 10.66 6.03 9.76
N ARG A 58 11.36 5.76 8.66
CA ARG A 58 10.95 6.13 7.30
C ARG A 58 10.80 4.89 6.43
N ALA A 59 9.71 4.83 5.68
CA ALA A 59 9.46 3.74 4.73
C ALA A 59 10.50 3.69 3.61
N GLU A 60 11.04 4.85 3.21
CA GLU A 60 12.01 4.99 2.13
C GLU A 60 13.28 5.73 2.60
N PRO A 61 14.45 5.44 2.01
CA PRO A 61 15.67 6.19 2.27
C PRO A 61 15.50 7.69 2.05
N SER A 62 16.12 8.49 2.90
CA SER A 62 16.20 9.94 2.72
C SER A 62 16.96 10.28 1.43
N ASN A 63 16.73 11.47 0.87
CA ASN A 63 17.46 11.94 -0.32
C ASN A 63 18.99 11.95 -0.12
N LYS A 64 19.43 12.09 1.13
CA LYS A 64 20.86 12.09 1.50
C LYS A 64 21.37 10.70 1.87
N LYS A 65 20.51 9.67 1.87
CA LYS A 65 20.80 8.28 2.26
C LYS A 65 21.46 8.15 3.64
N ASN A 66 21.11 9.05 4.54
CA ASN A 66 21.59 9.05 5.93
C ASN A 66 20.52 8.58 6.94
N ASP A 67 19.32 8.31 6.46
CA ASP A 67 18.20 7.82 7.25
C ASP A 67 17.22 7.05 6.33
N GLY A 68 16.37 6.20 6.89
CA GLY A 68 15.55 5.26 6.12
C GLY A 68 15.14 4.03 6.95
N PRO A 69 14.67 2.96 6.29
CA PRO A 69 14.31 1.71 6.95
C PRO A 69 15.52 0.93 7.46
N PHE A 70 15.34 0.12 8.49
CA PHE A 70 16.34 -0.86 8.93
C PHE A 70 16.58 -1.91 7.86
N ARG A 71 17.76 -2.55 7.87
CA ARG A 71 18.07 -3.61 6.92
C ARG A 71 17.63 -4.99 7.43
N THR A 72 17.67 -5.17 8.74
CA THR A 72 17.44 -6.45 9.42
C THR A 72 16.26 -6.38 10.39
N ILE A 73 15.62 -7.54 10.60
CA ILE A 73 14.53 -7.69 11.56
C ILE A 73 15.04 -7.61 12.99
N GLY A 74 16.23 -8.14 13.27
CA GLY A 74 16.86 -8.05 14.59
C GLY A 74 17.09 -6.61 15.02
N ARG A 75 17.58 -5.74 14.13
CA ARG A 75 17.71 -4.31 14.44
C ARG A 75 16.36 -3.65 14.73
N ALA A 76 15.32 -4.00 13.97
CA ALA A 76 13.97 -3.52 14.25
C ALA A 76 13.46 -3.99 15.62
N GLN A 77 13.74 -5.23 16.02
CA GLN A 77 13.43 -5.75 17.34
C GLN A 77 14.11 -4.95 18.46
N GLU A 78 15.39 -4.63 18.32
CA GLU A 78 16.10 -3.77 19.28
C GLU A 78 15.45 -2.38 19.39
N ALA A 79 15.04 -1.80 18.26
CA ALA A 79 14.36 -0.50 18.25
C ALA A 79 12.99 -0.57 18.93
N VAL A 80 12.23 -1.65 18.72
CA VAL A 80 10.98 -1.90 19.45
C VAL A 80 11.23 -2.02 20.95
N ARG A 81 12.23 -2.78 21.38
CA ARG A 81 12.58 -2.92 22.81
C ARG A 81 12.95 -1.58 23.44
N ALA A 82 13.69 -0.74 22.71
CA ALA A 82 14.02 0.61 23.17
C ALA A 82 12.75 1.47 23.32
N ALA A 83 11.85 1.45 22.33
CA ALA A 83 10.58 2.17 22.40
C ALA A 83 9.70 1.70 23.58
N ILE A 84 9.64 0.39 23.83
CA ILE A 84 8.92 -0.18 24.97
C ILE A 84 9.54 0.28 26.30
N ALA A 85 10.88 0.34 26.38
CA ALA A 85 11.59 0.77 27.58
C ALA A 85 11.37 2.26 27.90
N GLU A 86 11.14 3.08 26.88
CA GLU A 86 10.73 4.49 27.02
C GLU A 86 9.26 4.65 27.49
N GLY A 87 8.48 3.58 27.37
CA GLY A 87 7.06 3.53 27.74
C GLY A 87 6.15 3.54 26.52
N MET A 88 5.03 2.83 26.61
CA MET A 88 4.06 2.72 25.51
C MET A 88 2.86 3.63 25.76
N SER A 89 2.52 4.44 24.76
CA SER A 89 1.29 5.26 24.74
C SER A 89 0.37 4.93 23.55
N ALA A 90 0.84 4.06 22.66
CA ALA A 90 0.14 3.54 21.50
C ALA A 90 0.75 2.17 21.12
N ASP A 91 0.08 1.48 20.21
CA ASP A 91 0.64 0.26 19.60
C ASP A 91 1.89 0.59 18.80
N VAL A 92 2.86 -0.34 18.79
CA VAL A 92 4.07 -0.24 17.98
C VAL A 92 3.92 -1.14 16.76
N VAL A 93 4.01 -0.55 15.57
CA VAL A 93 3.89 -1.26 14.30
C VAL A 93 5.25 -1.30 13.60
N VAL A 94 5.69 -2.51 13.27
CA VAL A 94 6.86 -2.76 12.43
C VAL A 94 6.40 -3.26 11.07
N ALA A 95 6.73 -2.51 10.02
CA ALA A 95 6.38 -2.85 8.65
C ALA A 95 7.57 -3.39 7.87
N VAL A 96 7.44 -4.63 7.40
CA VAL A 96 8.47 -5.33 6.65
C VAL A 96 8.17 -5.24 5.17
N ARG A 97 9.11 -4.66 4.42
CA ARG A 97 9.02 -4.53 2.97
C ARG A 97 9.36 -5.81 2.24
N GLU A 98 8.97 -5.90 0.98
CA GLU A 98 9.24 -7.02 0.09
C GLU A 98 10.71 -7.46 0.13
N GLY A 99 10.90 -8.77 0.13
CA GLY A 99 12.21 -9.40 0.08
C GLY A 99 12.30 -10.62 0.98
N THR A 100 13.36 -11.40 0.76
CA THR A 100 13.71 -12.54 1.60
C THR A 100 14.75 -12.12 2.64
N TYR A 101 14.36 -12.20 3.91
CA TYR A 101 15.19 -11.89 5.06
C TYR A 101 15.73 -13.20 5.62
N GLU A 102 16.91 -13.56 5.13
CA GLU A 102 17.73 -14.62 5.71
C GLU A 102 18.27 -14.13 7.05
N THR A 103 18.07 -14.94 8.10
CA THR A 103 18.63 -14.65 9.41
C THR A 103 19.67 -15.72 9.74
N ASP A 104 20.91 -15.30 10.00
CA ASP A 104 22.00 -16.23 10.39
C ASP A 104 21.82 -16.75 11.83
N GLU A 105 21.02 -16.05 12.64
CA GLU A 105 20.70 -16.38 14.03
C GLU A 105 19.19 -16.53 14.24
N THR A 106 18.80 -17.27 15.28
CA THR A 106 17.38 -17.40 15.62
C THR A 106 16.86 -16.09 16.20
N LEU A 107 15.74 -15.58 15.66
CA LEU A 107 15.04 -14.42 16.21
C LEU A 107 14.29 -14.83 17.49
N TYR A 108 14.87 -14.53 18.66
CA TYR A 108 14.26 -14.84 19.95
C TYR A 108 13.29 -13.73 20.39
N MET A 109 12.00 -14.06 20.41
CA MET A 109 10.94 -13.22 20.98
C MET A 109 10.76 -13.54 22.46
N THR A 110 10.79 -12.51 23.30
CA THR A 110 10.70 -12.59 24.76
C THR A 110 9.63 -11.63 25.28
N GLU A 111 9.43 -11.60 26.60
CA GLU A 111 8.55 -10.61 27.23
C GLU A 111 8.96 -9.16 26.92
N ALA A 112 10.26 -8.90 26.68
CA ALA A 112 10.74 -7.58 26.30
C ALA A 112 10.20 -7.09 24.93
N ASP A 113 9.66 -7.99 24.12
CA ASP A 113 9.09 -7.70 22.79
C ASP A 113 7.55 -7.60 22.83
N SER A 114 6.95 -7.82 24.00
CA SER A 114 5.51 -7.79 24.18
C SER A 114 5.03 -6.37 24.49
N GLY A 115 3.81 -6.07 24.05
CA GLY A 115 3.16 -4.81 24.37
C GLY A 115 2.89 -4.64 25.87
N ARG A 116 2.86 -3.39 26.33
CA ARG A 116 2.67 -2.98 27.73
C ARG A 116 1.52 -1.99 27.83
N ASP A 117 0.99 -1.82 29.04
CA ASP A 117 0.00 -0.77 29.36
C ASP A 117 -1.28 -0.81 28.49
N GLY A 118 -1.63 -1.99 27.97
CA GLY A 118 -2.80 -2.20 27.11
C GLY A 118 -2.53 -2.03 25.61
N HIS A 119 -1.28 -1.79 25.22
CA HIS A 119 -0.85 -1.64 23.83
C HIS A 119 -0.27 -2.95 23.26
N GLN A 120 -0.19 -3.03 21.94
CA GLN A 120 0.33 -4.17 21.18
C GLN A 120 1.61 -3.84 20.42
N VAL A 121 2.39 -4.88 20.12
CA VAL A 121 3.52 -4.82 19.20
C VAL A 121 3.17 -5.70 18.00
N VAL A 122 3.16 -5.11 16.81
CA VAL A 122 2.68 -5.78 15.59
C VAL A 122 3.75 -5.75 14.51
N TYR A 123 4.26 -6.93 14.16
CA TYR A 123 5.08 -7.14 12.97
C TYR A 123 4.17 -7.53 11.80
N ARG A 124 4.21 -6.75 10.72
CA ARG A 124 3.37 -6.99 9.53
C ARG A 124 4.10 -6.66 8.25
N ASN A 125 3.57 -7.16 7.13
CA ASN A 125 4.03 -6.71 5.83
C ASN A 125 3.65 -5.25 5.57
N TYR A 126 4.50 -4.56 4.82
CA TYR A 126 4.12 -3.31 4.17
C TYR A 126 2.95 -3.60 3.20
N PRO A 127 1.89 -2.77 3.15
CA PRO A 127 0.69 -3.10 2.39
C PRO A 127 0.96 -3.41 0.93
N GLY A 128 0.41 -4.52 0.45
CA GLY A 128 0.59 -5.00 -0.93
C GLY A 128 1.91 -5.72 -1.19
N GLU A 129 2.83 -5.74 -0.23
CA GLU A 129 4.13 -6.42 -0.33
C GLU A 129 4.11 -7.75 0.44
N TYR A 130 4.96 -8.71 0.03
CA TYR A 130 5.00 -10.07 0.59
C TYR A 130 6.42 -10.44 1.05
N PRO A 131 6.85 -10.02 2.24
CA PRO A 131 8.15 -10.39 2.79
C PRO A 131 8.20 -11.87 3.15
N ILE A 132 9.37 -12.49 2.96
CA ILE A 132 9.64 -13.86 3.37
C ILE A 132 10.71 -13.83 4.47
N LEU A 133 10.39 -14.42 5.61
CA LEU A 133 11.36 -14.67 6.69
C LEU A 133 11.87 -16.10 6.53
N SER A 134 13.16 -16.24 6.23
CA SER A 134 13.80 -17.53 6.05
C SER A 134 14.79 -17.76 7.20
N ALA A 135 14.56 -18.84 7.95
CA ALA A 135 15.41 -19.30 9.03
C ALA A 135 16.41 -20.39 8.58
N ALA A 136 16.57 -20.57 7.27
CA ALA A 136 17.35 -21.66 6.70
C ALA A 136 18.73 -21.17 6.23
N ALA A 137 19.71 -21.17 7.12
CA ALA A 137 21.10 -21.22 6.70
C ALA A 137 21.41 -22.64 6.17
N ILE A 138 20.96 -22.99 4.96
CA ILE A 138 21.54 -24.13 4.23
C ILE A 138 22.82 -23.61 3.59
N ARG A 139 23.91 -23.65 4.36
CA ARG A 139 25.25 -23.49 3.82
C ARG A 139 25.76 -24.87 3.44
N CYS A 140 25.74 -25.16 2.14
CA CYS A 140 26.41 -26.31 1.54
C CYS A 140 27.93 -26.10 1.54
#